data_AF-F1VZ94-F1
#
_entry.id   AF-F1VZ94-F1
#
_cell.length_a   1.000
_cell.length_b   1.000
_cell.length_c   1.000
_cell.angle_alpha   90.00
_cell.angle_beta   90.00
_cell.angle_gamma   90.00
#
_symmetry.space_group_name_H-M   'P 1'
#
loop_
_entity.id
_entity.type
_entity.pdbx_description
1 polymer ?
#
loop_
_entity_poly.entity_id
_entity_poly.type
_entity_poly.pdbx_seq_one_letter_code
_entity_poly.pdbx_strand_id
1 'polypeptide(L)' 'MTPVNREKHFLVSRVIVPEDGSPITQVDLQAVHSQRTETISWRELDNATVWVVGWK' A
#
# COMPACT_ATOMS: atom_id res chain seq x y z
N MET A 1 18.16 -3.99 -1.27
CA MET A 1 16.96 -3.26 -1.73
C MET A 1 17.25 -1.77 -1.60
N THR A 2 17.32 -1.07 -2.72
CA THR A 2 17.52 0.39 -2.76
C THR A 2 16.13 1.04 -2.63
N PRO A 3 15.83 1.78 -1.55
CA PRO A 3 14.53 2.39 -1.39
C PRO A 3 14.33 3.47 -2.45
N VAL A 4 13.26 3.36 -3.23
CA VAL A 4 12.81 4.43 -4.11
C VAL A 4 12.20 5.52 -3.20
N ASN A 5 12.61 6.77 -3.39
CA ASN A 5 12.10 7.97 -2.68
C ASN A 5 12.29 8.08 -1.15
N ARG A 6 13.12 7.24 -0.49
CA ARG A 6 13.30 7.27 0.99
C ARG A 6 12.01 7.05 1.78
N GLU A 7 10.91 6.67 1.13
CA GLU A 7 9.63 6.38 1.75
C GLU A 7 9.71 4.97 2.34
N LYS A 8 9.77 4.88 3.67
CA LYS A 8 9.87 3.60 4.40
C LYS A 8 8.57 3.20 5.08
N HIS A 9 7.67 4.16 5.29
CA HIS A 9 6.44 3.97 6.03
C HIS A 9 5.24 4.35 5.18
N PHE A 10 4.34 3.40 5.05
CA PHE A 10 3.12 3.50 4.30
C PHE A 10 1.96 3.04 5.19
N LEU A 11 0.82 3.72 5.08
CA LEU A 11 -0.41 3.40 5.80
C LEU A 11 -1.53 3.16 4.79
N VAL A 12 -2.30 2.09 4.97
CA VAL A 12 -3.53 1.90 4.19
C VAL A 12 -4.56 2.92 4.66
N SER A 13 -4.89 3.90 3.83
CA SER A 13 -5.79 5.01 4.17
C SER A 13 -7.23 4.72 3.75
N ARG A 14 -7.43 3.96 2.67
CA ARG A 14 -8.76 3.59 2.17
C ARG A 14 -8.72 2.21 1.50
N VAL A 15 -9.85 1.52 1.59
CA VAL A 15 -10.09 0.27 0.87
C VAL A 15 -11.10 0.55 -0.24
N ILE A 16 -10.75 0.18 -1.48
CA ILE A 16 -11.62 0.37 -2.63
C ILE A 16 -12.53 -0.85 -2.75
N VAL A 17 -13.81 -0.65 -2.44
CA VAL A 17 -14.83 -1.68 -2.55
C VAL A 17 -15.46 -1.60 -3.95
N PRO A 18 -15.36 -2.66 -4.76
CA PRO A 18 -16.00 -2.70 -6.08
C PRO A 18 -17.52 -2.60 -5.96
N GLU A 19 -18.16 -1.86 -6.87
CA GLU A 19 -19.62 -1.65 -6.88
C GLU A 19 -20.40 -2.90 -7.34
N ASP A 20 -19.74 -3.78 -8.09
CA ASP A 20 -20.30 -5.04 -8.63
C ASP A 20 -20.39 -6.16 -7.59
N GLY A 21 -19.99 -5.90 -6.33
CA GLY A 21 -19.93 -6.89 -5.26
C GLY A 21 -18.77 -7.88 -5.39
N SER A 22 -17.84 -7.64 -6.32
CA SER A 22 -16.63 -8.45 -6.44
C SER A 22 -15.70 -8.26 -5.24
N PRO A 23 -14.80 -9.23 -4.97
CA PRO A 23 -13.87 -9.12 -3.86
C PRO A 23 -12.99 -7.88 -3.98
N ILE A 24 -12.70 -7.26 -2.83
CA ILE A 24 -11.79 -6.13 -2.73
C ILE A 24 -10.44 -6.54 -3.32
N THR A 25 -9.94 -5.77 -4.29
CA THR A 25 -8.65 -5.98 -4.93
C THR A 25 -7.68 -4.82 -4.70
N GLN A 26 -8.20 -3.60 -4.51
CA GLN A 26 -7.41 -2.39 -4.45
C GLN A 26 -7.54 -1.66 -3.11
N VAL A 27 -6.44 -1.04 -2.69
CA VAL A 27 -6.35 -0.21 -1.49
C VAL A 27 -5.53 1.03 -1.80
N ASP A 28 -5.90 2.15 -1.17
CA ASP A 28 -5.10 3.36 -1.19
C ASP A 28 -4.06 3.29 -0.09
N LEU A 29 -2.81 3.42 -0.51
CA LEU A 29 -1.64 3.41 0.33
C LEU A 29 -1.06 4.82 0.41
N GLN A 30 -1.03 5.39 1.61
CA GLN A 30 -0.50 6.72 1.86
C GLN A 30 0.93 6.63 2.43
N ALA A 31 1.87 7.25 1.74
CA ALA A 31 3.23 7.47 2.23
C ALA A 31 3.19 8.52 3.36
N VAL A 32 3.65 8.14 4.56
CA VAL A 32 3.54 9.00 5.76
C VAL A 32 4.34 10.30 5.62
N HIS A 33 5.51 10.23 4.98
CA HIS A 33 6.43 11.36 4.91
C HIS A 33 6.05 12.38 3.82
N SER A 34 5.59 11.91 2.67
CA SER A 34 5.23 12.77 1.53
C SER A 34 3.74 13.06 1.46
N GLN A 35 2.92 12.38 2.27
CA GLN A 35 1.45 12.34 2.18
C GLN A 35 0.93 11.89 0.81
N ARG A 36 1.82 11.39 -0.07
CA ARG A 36 1.46 10.86 -1.37
C ARG A 36 0.57 9.65 -1.17
N THR A 37 -0.50 9.57 -1.93
CA THR A 37 -1.41 8.42 -1.93
C THR A 37 -1.29 7.71 -3.26
N GLU A 38 -1.16 6.38 -3.21
CA GLU A 38 -1.10 5.54 -4.38
C GLU A 38 -2.05 4.36 -4.21
N THR A 39 -2.83 4.07 -5.24
CA THR A 39 -3.72 2.92 -5.26
C THR A 39 -2.95 1.70 -5.74
N ILE A 40 -2.85 0.68 -4.91
CA ILE A 40 -2.17 -0.58 -5.22
C ILE A 40 -3.11 -1.77 -5.05
N SER A 41 -2.73 -2.93 -5.58
CA SER A 41 -3.46 -4.16 -5.26
C SER A 41 -3.08 -4.60 -3.85
N TRP A 42 -4.04 -4.88 -2.97
CA TRP A 42 -3.71 -5.23 -1.58
C TRP A 42 -2.86 -6.51 -1.47
N ARG A 43 -2.99 -7.42 -2.45
CA ARG A 43 -2.14 -8.62 -2.56
C ARG A 43 -0.67 -8.30 -2.74
N GLU A 44 -0.32 -7.11 -3.22
CA GLU A 44 1.08 -6.69 -3.29
C GLU A 44 1.68 -6.56 -1.90
N LEU A 45 0.90 -6.18 -0.87
CA LEU A 45 1.37 -6.08 0.52
C LEU A 45 1.81 -7.44 1.10
N ASP A 46 1.34 -8.56 0.55
CA ASP A 46 1.77 -9.92 0.91
C ASP A 46 3.20 -10.21 0.40
N ASN A 47 3.64 -9.48 -0.63
CA ASN A 47 4.95 -9.65 -1.20
C ASN A 47 6.05 -9.08 -0.28
N ALA A 48 6.57 -9.93 0.59
CA ALA A 48 7.67 -9.64 1.51
C ALA A 48 8.99 -9.21 0.83
N THR A 49 9.13 -9.41 -0.49
CA THR A 49 10.29 -8.94 -1.26
C THR A 49 10.18 -7.46 -1.65
N VAL A 50 8.99 -6.89 -1.58
CA VAL A 50 8.70 -5.48 -1.89
C VAL A 50 8.31 -4.72 -0.63
N TRP A 51 7.49 -5.34 0.23
CA TRP A 51 6.94 -4.73 1.44
C TRP A 51 7.50 -5.39 2.69
N VAL A 52 8.02 -4.58 3.60
CA VAL A 52 8.42 -5.06 4.93
C VAL A 52 7.30 -4.72 5.90
N VAL A 53 6.63 -5.76 6.40
CA VAL A 53 5.59 -5.60 7.43
C VAL A 53 6.28 -5.36 8.77
N GLY A 54 6.04 -4.19 9.35
CA GLY A 54 6.57 -3.80 10.65
C GLY A 54 7.20 -2.40 10.62
N TRP A 55 7.17 -1.76 11.79
CA TRP A 55 7.86 -0.49 12.01
C TRP A 55 9.28 -0.83 12.46
N LYS A 56 10.29 -0.32 11.76
CA LYS A 56 11.70 -0.44 12.14
C LYS A 56 12.34 0.92 12.22
#